data_AF-A0A2G9P356-F1
#
_entry.id   AF-A0A2G9P356-F1
#
_cell.length_a   1.000
_cell.length_b   1.000
_cell.length_c   1.000
_cell.angle_alpha   90.00
_cell.angle_beta   90.00
_cell.angle_gamma   90.00
#
_symmetry.space_group_name_H-M   'P 1'
#
loop_
_entity.id
_entity.type
_entity.pdbx_description
1 polymer ?
#
loop_
_entity_poly.entity_id
_entity_poly.type
_entity_poly.pdbx_seq_one_letter_code
_entity_poly.pdbx_strand_id
1 'polypeptide(L)'
;MVDAALKMEGEDSATTAQGFGAAIGGIGTERFQIEDIATKNNIPIFAIVIKQSVKEAITLMTKDIADKADDVRSQIYEMIHDNTTPGQTVLLIGVGNTMGVPQ
;
A
#
# COMPACT_ATOMS: atom_id res chain seq x y z
N MET A 1 -4.72 -1.96 1.58
CA MET A 1 -3.79 -2.26 0.48
C MET A 1 -2.45 -1.63 0.81
N VAL A 2 -1.36 -2.34 0.55
CA VAL A 2 -0.01 -1.83 0.73
C VAL A 2 0.70 -1.98 -0.61
N ASP A 3 1.19 -0.88 -1.17
CA ASP A 3 1.86 -0.88 -2.47
C ASP A 3 3.10 0.03 -2.45
N ALA A 4 3.95 -0.10 -3.47
CA ALA A 4 5.02 0.84 -3.73
C ALA A 4 4.58 1.83 -4.83
N ALA A 5 4.84 3.12 -4.62
CA ALA A 5 4.48 4.16 -5.57
C ALA A 5 5.70 5.00 -5.97
N LEU A 6 5.66 5.56 -7.18
CA LEU A 6 6.71 6.47 -7.63
C LEU A 6 6.74 7.71 -6.74
N LYS A 7 7.94 8.06 -6.27
CA LYS A 7 8.19 9.31 -5.53
C LYS A 7 8.20 10.51 -6.47
N MET A 8 7.72 11.65 -5.98
CA MET A 8 7.85 12.92 -6.70
C MET A 8 9.30 13.43 -6.65
N GLU A 9 9.66 14.38 -7.53
CA GLU A 9 11.04 14.88 -7.63
C GLU A 9 11.58 15.46 -6.31
N GLY A 10 10.72 16.14 -5.54
CA GLY A 10 11.07 16.69 -4.22
C GLY A 10 10.76 15.76 -3.05
N GLU A 11 10.36 14.52 -3.29
CA GLU A 11 9.99 13.56 -2.24
C GLU A 11 11.15 12.60 -1.97
N ASP A 12 11.45 12.39 -0.69
CA ASP A 12 12.45 11.43 -0.26
C ASP A 12 11.96 9.99 -0.45
N SER A 13 12.89 9.10 -0.76
CA SER A 13 12.61 7.65 -0.79
C SER A 13 12.20 7.16 0.59
N ALA A 14 11.43 6.06 0.63
CA ALA A 14 10.86 5.47 1.84
C ALA A 14 9.85 6.36 2.60
N THR A 15 9.43 7.50 2.03
CA THR A 15 8.29 8.26 2.54
C THR A 15 7.01 7.42 2.43
N THR A 16 6.17 7.44 3.46
CA THR A 16 4.89 6.73 3.46
C THR A 16 3.74 7.71 3.28
N ALA A 17 2.78 7.38 2.42
CA ALA A 17 1.54 8.12 2.29
C ALA A 17 0.34 7.19 2.51
N GLN A 18 -0.68 7.68 3.20
CA GLN A 18 -1.91 6.96 3.48
C GLN A 18 -3.08 7.58 2.73
N GLY A 19 -4.08 6.77 2.40
CA GLY A 19 -5.27 7.26 1.71
C GLY A 19 -6.38 6.23 1.60
N PHE A 20 -7.41 6.60 0.84
CA PHE A 20 -8.57 5.77 0.55
C PHE A 20 -8.56 5.35 -0.93
N GLY A 21 -9.10 4.16 -1.20
CA GLY A 21 -9.18 3.61 -2.55
C GLY A 21 -8.09 2.59 -2.86
N ALA A 22 -8.17 2.01 -4.05
CA ALA A 22 -7.25 0.95 -4.47
C ALA A 22 -5.92 1.55 -4.94
N ALA A 23 -4.84 1.24 -4.21
CA ALA A 23 -3.47 1.56 -4.62
C ALA A 23 -2.98 0.52 -5.62
N ILE A 24 -3.17 0.81 -6.92
CA ILE A 24 -2.69 0.00 -8.03
C ILE A 24 -2.21 0.91 -9.16
N GLY A 25 -1.07 0.57 -9.74
CA GLY A 25 -0.55 1.23 -10.94
C GLY A 25 -1.32 0.85 -12.22
N GLY A 26 -1.07 1.57 -13.31
CA GLY A 26 -1.64 1.28 -14.64
C GLY A 26 -2.68 2.30 -15.10
N ILE A 27 -3.42 1.95 -16.15
CA ILE A 27 -4.40 2.84 -16.81
C ILE A 27 -5.69 3.05 -16.00
N GLY A 28 -5.88 2.30 -14.91
CA GLY A 28 -6.95 2.50 -13.94
C GLY A 28 -8.20 1.63 -14.14
N THR A 29 -8.21 0.71 -15.11
CA THR A 29 -9.33 -0.22 -15.33
C THR A 29 -9.50 -1.17 -14.14
N GLU A 30 -8.41 -1.74 -13.64
CA GLU A 30 -8.39 -2.64 -12.48
C GLU A 30 -8.80 -1.89 -11.21
N ARG A 31 -8.27 -0.66 -11.03
CA ARG A 31 -8.65 0.21 -9.90
C ARG A 31 -10.16 0.42 -9.86
N PHE A 32 -10.76 0.79 -11.00
CA PHE A 32 -12.19 1.02 -11.10
C PHE A 32 -13.00 -0.24 -10.78
N GLN A 33 -12.62 -1.41 -11.31
CA GLN A 33 -13.34 -2.65 -11.05
C GLN A 33 -13.31 -3.04 -9.56
N ILE A 34 -12.15 -2.92 -8.92
CA ILE A 34 -11.99 -3.18 -7.48
C ILE A 34 -12.86 -2.23 -6.67
N GLU A 35 -12.76 -0.93 -6.94
CA GLU A 35 -13.50 0.11 -6.21
C GLU A 35 -15.01 0.02 -6.42
N ASP A 36 -15.48 -0.29 -7.63
CA ASP A 36 -16.90 -0.46 -7.95
C ASP A 36 -17.51 -1.64 -7.17
N ILE A 37 -16.84 -2.80 -7.17
CA ILE A 37 -17.31 -3.97 -6.41
C ILE A 37 -17.25 -3.70 -4.91
N ALA A 38 -16.17 -3.13 -4.40
CA ALA A 38 -16.03 -2.82 -2.98
C ALA A 38 -17.11 -1.83 -2.51
N THR A 39 -17.35 -0.76 -3.28
CA THR A 39 -18.38 0.23 -3.00
C THR A 39 -19.77 -0.39 -3.00
N LYS A 40 -20.09 -1.24 -3.99
CA LYS A 40 -21.38 -1.98 -4.04
C LYS A 40 -21.62 -2.87 -2.82
N ASN A 41 -20.54 -3.37 -2.21
CA ASN A 41 -20.60 -4.22 -1.01
C ASN A 41 -20.35 -3.44 0.29
N ASN A 42 -20.26 -2.10 0.24
CA ASN A 42 -19.92 -1.23 1.38
C ASN A 42 -18.63 -1.63 2.10
N ILE A 43 -17.62 -2.08 1.35
CA ILE A 43 -16.30 -2.44 1.88
C ILE A 43 -15.37 -1.23 1.71
N PRO A 44 -14.94 -0.58 2.80
CA PRO A 44 -13.98 0.52 2.72
C PRO A 44 -12.60 -0.02 2.32
N ILE A 45 -11.94 0.67 1.38
CA ILE A 45 -10.57 0.37 0.97
C ILE A 45 -9.65 1.46 1.50
N PHE A 46 -8.71 1.04 2.33
CA PHE A 46 -7.62 1.89 2.80
C PHE A 46 -6.32 1.48 2.11
N ALA A 47 -5.47 2.46 1.85
CA ALA A 47 -4.19 2.26 1.19
C ALA A 47 -3.04 2.93 1.95
N ILE A 48 -1.90 2.23 1.98
CA ILE A 48 -0.61 2.78 2.37
C ILE A 48 0.33 2.58 1.18
N VAL A 49 1.01 3.63 0.76
CA VAL A 49 2.00 3.57 -0.30
C VAL A 49 3.38 3.96 0.20
N ILE A 50 4.40 3.19 -0.18
CA ILE A 50 5.80 3.49 0.09
C ILE A 50 6.42 4.10 -1.15
N LYS A 51 7.01 5.29 -1.00
CA LYS A 51 7.56 6.08 -2.09
C LYS A 51 8.95 5.62 -2.45
N GLN A 52 9.17 5.34 -3.73
CA GLN A 52 10.45 4.92 -4.25
C GLN A 52 10.68 5.48 -5.66
N SER A 53 11.92 5.55 -6.08
CA SER A 53 12.31 5.88 -7.46
C SER A 53 12.17 4.67 -8.38
N VAL A 54 12.17 4.92 -9.69
CA VAL A 54 12.19 3.85 -10.72
C VAL A 54 13.41 2.94 -10.54
N LYS A 55 14.57 3.53 -10.18
CA LYS A 55 15.81 2.77 -9.95
C LYS A 55 15.63 1.78 -8.80
N GLU A 56 15.12 2.24 -7.66
CA GLU A 56 14.86 1.40 -6.49
C GLU A 56 13.84 0.30 -6.78
N ALA A 57 12.87 0.54 -7.66
CA ALA A 57 11.86 -0.44 -8.03
C ALA A 57 12.39 -1.62 -8.86
N ILE A 58 13.52 -1.48 -9.55
CA ILE A 58 14.09 -2.51 -10.44
C ILE A 58 15.44 -3.05 -9.96
N THR A 59 16.02 -2.47 -8.92
CA THR A 59 17.27 -2.94 -8.30
C THR A 59 17.00 -3.61 -6.95
N LEU A 60 18.07 -4.02 -6.26
CA LEU A 60 17.96 -4.42 -4.86
C LEU A 60 17.36 -3.27 -4.03
N MET A 61 16.47 -3.65 -3.11
CA MET A 61 15.84 -2.73 -2.17
C MET A 61 16.89 -2.02 -1.34
N THR A 62 16.77 -0.71 -1.19
CA THR A 62 17.65 0.08 -0.33
C THR A 62 17.32 -0.17 1.13
N LYS A 63 18.31 0.03 2.01
CA LYS A 63 18.12 -0.12 3.45
C LYS A 63 17.00 0.79 3.97
N ASP A 64 16.94 2.02 3.47
CA ASP A 64 15.91 2.99 3.90
C ASP A 64 14.49 2.50 3.61
N ILE A 65 14.25 1.85 2.48
CA ILE A 65 12.95 1.24 2.14
C ILE A 65 12.69 0.01 3.00
N ALA A 66 13.70 -0.84 3.21
CA ALA A 66 13.57 -2.05 4.02
C ALA A 66 13.26 -1.74 5.49
N ASP A 67 13.96 -0.77 6.07
CA ASP A 67 13.79 -0.34 7.47
C ASP A 67 12.37 0.25 7.70
N LYS A 68 11.69 0.70 6.64
CA LYS A 68 10.32 1.21 6.72
C LYS A 68 9.26 0.14 6.97
N ALA A 69 9.59 -1.14 6.85
CA ALA A 69 8.64 -2.24 7.04
C ALA A 69 8.03 -2.24 8.46
N ASP A 70 8.82 -1.97 9.50
CA ASP A 70 8.33 -1.93 10.89
C ASP A 70 7.38 -0.75 11.13
N ASP A 71 7.69 0.41 10.57
CA ASP A 71 6.84 1.61 10.63
C ASP A 71 5.51 1.36 9.91
N VAL A 72 5.56 0.82 8.69
CA VAL A 72 4.35 0.48 7.90
C VAL A 72 3.51 -0.56 8.63
N ARG A 73 4.13 -1.59 9.24
CA ARG A 73 3.41 -2.58 10.05
C ARG A 73 2.65 -1.90 11.20
N SER A 74 3.29 -0.96 11.89
CA SER A 74 2.68 -0.24 13.01
C SER A 74 1.49 0.59 12.53
N GLN A 75 1.63 1.31 11.42
CA GLN A 75 0.55 2.06 10.77
C GLN A 75 -0.62 1.17 10.34
N ILE A 76 -0.36 -0.06 9.86
CA ILE A 76 -1.42 -1.02 9.52
C ILE A 76 -2.21 -1.40 10.77
N TYR A 77 -1.53 -1.68 11.89
CA TYR A 77 -2.21 -2.02 13.14
C TYR A 77 -3.08 -0.88 13.66
N GLU A 78 -2.57 0.36 13.64
CA GLU A 78 -3.34 1.56 14.01
C GLU A 78 -4.58 1.72 13.11
N MET A 79 -4.39 1.59 11.79
CA MET A 79 -5.49 1.70 10.84
C MET A 79 -6.56 0.63 11.04
N ILE A 80 -6.17 -0.62 11.34
CA ILE A 80 -7.12 -1.68 11.65
C ILE A 80 -7.86 -1.36 12.95
N HIS A 81 -7.13 -0.96 13.99
CA HIS A 81 -7.71 -0.63 15.30
C HIS A 81 -8.74 0.51 15.19
N ASP A 82 -8.42 1.57 14.45
CA ASP A 82 -9.24 2.78 14.38
C ASP A 82 -10.45 2.65 13.44
N ASN A 83 -10.40 1.73 12.48
CA ASN A 83 -11.43 1.58 11.45
C ASN A 83 -12.23 0.27 11.55
N THR A 84 -11.99 -0.55 12.56
CA THR A 84 -12.69 -1.84 12.72
C THR A 84 -13.18 -2.08 14.14
N THR A 85 -14.04 -3.07 14.30
CA THR A 85 -14.59 -3.51 15.57
C THR A 85 -14.35 -5.00 15.78
N PRO A 86 -14.32 -5.48 17.04
CA PRO A 86 -14.17 -6.91 17.32
C PRO A 86 -15.20 -7.76 16.56
N GLY A 87 -14.72 -8.78 15.85
CA GLY A 87 -15.56 -9.67 15.05
C GLY A 87 -15.67 -9.31 13.56
N GLN A 88 -15.13 -8.15 13.13
CA GLN A 88 -15.00 -7.84 11.71
C GLN A 88 -13.78 -8.54 11.08
N THR A 89 -13.93 -8.92 9.81
CA THR A 89 -12.85 -9.52 9.03
C THR A 89 -12.11 -8.45 8.25
N VAL A 90 -10.78 -8.45 8.35
CA VAL A 90 -9.89 -7.56 7.58
C VAL A 90 -9.15 -8.36 6.52
N LEU A 91 -9.10 -7.83 5.30
CA LEU A 91 -8.28 -8.35 4.22
C LEU A 91 -7.09 -7.41 3.97
N LEU A 92 -5.88 -7.88 4.28
CA LEU A 92 -4.64 -7.18 3.95
C LEU A 92 -4.10 -7.68 2.61
N ILE A 93 -3.87 -6.76 1.68
CA ILE A 93 -3.37 -7.05 0.34
C ILE A 93 -2.06 -6.29 0.14
N GLY A 94 -0.97 -7.02 -0.11
CA GLY A 94 0.28 -6.47 -0.63
C GLY A 94 0.28 -6.52 -2.16
N VAL A 95 0.63 -5.42 -2.80
CA VAL A 95 0.62 -5.29 -4.27
C VAL A 95 2.06 -5.21 -4.79
N GLY A 96 2.34 -5.94 -5.87
CA GLY A 96 3.63 -5.90 -6.56
C GLY A 96 4.83 -6.25 -5.68
N ASN A 97 5.89 -5.46 -5.81
CA ASN A 97 7.17 -5.65 -5.09
C ASN A 97 7.03 -5.59 -3.56
N THR A 98 5.94 -5.04 -3.06
CA THR A 98 5.63 -4.95 -1.62
C THR A 98 5.51 -6.33 -0.96
N MET A 99 5.17 -7.37 -1.74
CA MET A 99 5.12 -8.76 -1.27
C MET A 99 6.53 -9.38 -1.14
N GLY A 100 7.58 -8.70 -1.61
CA GLY A 100 8.91 -9.27 -1.76
C GLY A 100 8.98 -10.32 -2.88
N VAL A 101 10.16 -10.92 -3.03
CA VAL A 101 10.32 -12.14 -3.82
C VAL A 101 10.18 -13.31 -2.83
N PRO A 102 9.27 -14.28 -3.01
CA PRO A 102 9.37 -15.53 -2.28
C PRO A 102 10.73 -16.15 -2.64
N GLN A 103 11.60 -16.32 -1.65
CA GLN A 103 12.88 -17.02 -1.82
C GLN A 103 12.65 -18.48 -2.21
#